data_AF-A0A1I7X655-F1
#
_entry.id   AF-A0A1I7X655-F1
#
_cell.length_a   1.000
_cell.length_b   1.000
_cell.length_c   1.000
_cell.angle_alpha   90.00
_cell.angle_beta   90.00
_cell.angle_gamma   90.00
#
_symmetry.space_group_name_H-M   'P 1'
#
loop_
_entity.id
_entity.type
_entity.pdbx_description
1 polymer ?
#
loop_
_entity_poly.entity_id
_entity_poly.type
_entity_poly.pdbx_seq_one_letter_code
_entity_poly.pdbx_strand_id
1 'polypeptide(L)' 'MTVKKGKILRTTSNSTISINKICTTCGTNNSESTVWRILDKRPNIVRSRMKKCPQLTQEYNGERLC' A
#
# COMPACT_ATOMS: atom_id res chain seq x y z
N MET A 1 -15.12 1.01 17.95
CA MET A 1 -13.74 1.09 17.41
C MET A 1 -13.70 2.16 16.33
N THR A 2 -13.27 3.36 16.69
CA THR A 2 -13.24 4.52 15.79
C THR A 2 -12.04 4.38 14.86
N VAL A 3 -12.29 4.09 13.58
CA VAL A 3 -11.25 4.08 12.55
C VAL A 3 -10.49 5.42 12.62
N LYS A 4 -9.19 5.39 12.93
CA LYS A 4 -8.33 6.59 12.92
C LYS A 4 -8.07 7.03 11.48
N LYS A 5 -9.11 7.46 10.76
CA LYS A 5 -9.08 7.95 9.37
C LYS A 5 -7.96 8.96 9.16
N GLY A 6 -7.77 9.89 10.10
CA GLY A 6 -6.69 10.88 10.05
C GLY A 6 -5.28 10.27 10.04
N LYS A 7 -5.05 9.19 10.79
CA LYS A 7 -3.76 8.48 10.82
C LYS A 7 -3.48 7.79 9.48
N ILE A 8 -4.49 7.12 8.92
CA ILE A 8 -4.38 6.47 7.60
C ILE A 8 -4.06 7.51 6.52
N LEU A 9 -4.78 8.64 6.52
CA LEU A 9 -4.56 9.71 5.55
C LEU A 9 -3.16 10.32 5.67
N ARG A 10 -2.71 10.65 6.89
CA ARG A 10 -1.37 11.22 7.13
C ARG A 10 -0.26 10.25 6.70
N THR A 11 -0.36 8.97 7.07
CA THR A 11 0.64 7.98 6.69
C THR A 11 0.64 7.76 5.18
N THR A 12 -0.53 7.66 4.54
CA THR A 12 -0.62 7.43 3.09
C THR A 12 -0.08 8.62 2.30
N SER A 13 -0.43 9.85 2.68
CA SER A 13 -0.05 11.07 1.95
C SER A 13 1.45 11.27 1.87
N ASN A 14 2.21 10.85 2.89
CA ASN A 14 3.64 11.12 3.00
C ASN A 14 4.51 9.89 2.76
N SER A 15 3.97 8.83 2.14
CA SER A 15 4.73 7.58 1.98
C SER A 15 4.40 6.81 0.70
N THR A 16 5.39 6.07 0.22
CA THR A 16 5.31 5.11 -0.88
C THR A 16 5.05 3.68 -0.42
N ILE A 17 4.80 3.45 0.88
CA ILE A 17 4.57 2.10 1.42
C ILE A 17 3.25 1.50 0.94
N SER A 18 3.22 0.18 0.78
CA SER A 18 2.01 -0.53 0.34
C SER A 18 0.82 -0.34 1.29
N ILE A 19 -0.39 -0.51 0.78
CA ILE A 19 -1.61 -0.37 1.59
C ILE A 19 -1.68 -1.40 2.69
N ASN A 20 -1.27 -2.64 2.43
CA ASN A 20 -1.18 -3.67 3.48
C ASN A 20 -0.27 -3.23 4.62
N LYS A 21 0.88 -2.61 4.30
CA LYS A 21 1.77 -2.06 5.33
C LYS A 21 1.12 -0.87 6.05
N ILE A 22 0.31 -0.05 5.39
CA ILE A 22 -0.44 1.02 6.06
C ILE A 22 -1.49 0.46 7.01
N CYS A 23 -2.22 -0.59 6.62
CA CYS A 23 -3.20 -1.25 7.49
C CYS A 23 -2.55 -1.74 8.78
N THR A 24 -1.40 -2.41 8.67
CA THR A 24 -0.66 -2.90 9.84
C THR A 24 -0.11 -1.76 10.69
N THR A 25 0.50 -0.74 10.07
CA THR A 25 1.08 0.42 10.77
C THR A 25 0.01 1.28 11.48
N CYS A 26 -1.19 1.34 10.90
CA CYS A 26 -2.30 2.08 11.48
C CYS A 26 -2.96 1.31 12.64
N GLY A 27 -2.63 0.04 12.85
CA GLY A 27 -3.21 -0.79 13.91
C GLY A 27 -4.71 -0.99 13.71
N THR A 28 -5.17 -0.90 12.47
CA THR A 28 -6.58 -1.07 12.12
C THR A 28 -6.76 -2.45 11.52
N ASN A 29 -7.62 -3.28 12.12
CA ASN A 29 -8.15 -4.54 11.53
C ASN A 29 -9.04 -4.28 10.29
N ASN A 30 -8.81 -3.19 9.58
CA ASN A 30 -9.55 -2.84 8.39
C ASN A 30 -9.01 -3.64 7.21
N SER A 31 -9.93 -4.16 6.40
CA SER A 31 -9.57 -4.75 5.11
C SER A 31 -8.88 -3.73 4.21
N GLU A 32 -8.04 -4.22 3.29
CA GLU A 32 -7.42 -3.39 2.24
C GLU A 32 -8.48 -2.55 1.50
N SER A 33 -9.63 -3.16 1.20
CA SER A 33 -10.77 -2.50 0.56
C SER A 33 -11.32 -1.30 1.34
N THR A 34 -11.30 -1.36 2.67
CA THR A 34 -11.74 -0.25 3.52
C THR A 34 -10.78 0.93 3.42
N VAL A 35 -9.47 0.67 3.36
CA VAL A 35 -8.47 1.73 3.17
C VAL A 35 -8.60 2.35 1.79
N TRP A 36 -8.79 1.56 0.74
CA TRP A 36 -9.07 2.07 -0.60
C TRP A 36 -10.29 2.99 -0.62
N ARG A 37 -11.40 2.64 0.03
CA ARG A 37 -12.60 3.51 0.12
C ARG A 37 -12.35 4.82 0.87
N ILE A 38 -11.42 4.86 1.83
CA ILE A 38 -11.05 6.09 2.55
C ILE A 38 -10.20 6.99 1.64
N LEU A 39 -9.30 6.39 0.86
CA LEU A 39 -8.45 7.10 -0.09
C LEU A 39 -9.22 7.61 -1.30
N ASP A 40 -10.18 6.83 -1.81
CA ASP A 40 -11.04 7.20 -2.94
C ASP A 40 -11.84 8.48 -2.66
N LYS A 41 -12.22 8.72 -1.39
CA LYS A 41 -12.87 9.96 -0.94
C LYS A 41 -11.93 11.18 -0.89
N ARG A 42 -10.64 11.01 -1.15
CA ARG A 42 -9.59 12.03 -1.06
C ARG A 42 -8.83 12.10 -2.38
N PRO A 43 -9.39 12.79 -3.40
CA PRO A 43 -8.80 12.84 -4.74
C PRO A 43 -7.43 13.51 -4.79
N ASN A 44 -7.06 14.25 -3.75
CA ASN A 44 -5.73 14.83 -3.58
C ASN A 44 -4.64 13.82 -3.21
N ILE A 45 -5.01 12.60 -2.77
CA ILE A 45 -4.07 11.53 -2.47
C ILE A 45 -4.11 10.54 -3.62
N VAL A 46 -3.35 10.85 -4.68
CA VAL A 46 -3.23 9.98 -5.84
C VAL A 46 -2.22 8.89 -5.53
N ARG A 47 -2.69 7.64 -5.48
CA ARG A 47 -1.82 6.47 -5.42
C ARG A 47 -1.95 5.64 -6.67
N SER A 48 -0.84 5.43 -7.35
CA SER A 48 -0.74 4.36 -8.33
C SER A 48 -1.00 3.03 -7.61
N ARG A 49 -1.87 2.19 -8.17
CA ARG A 49 -1.93 0.79 -7.76
C ARG A 49 -0.54 0.22 -8.01
N MET A 50 0.16 -0.14 -6.93
CA MET A 50 1.44 -0.83 -7.06
C MET A 50 1.19 -2.06 -7.95
N LYS A 51 1.82 -2.09 -9.11
CA LYS A 51 1.85 -3.31 -9.92
C LYS A 51 2.47 -4.41 -9.06
N LYS A 52 2.02 -5.65 -9.23
CA LYS A 52 2.73 -6.78 -8.63
C LYS A 52 4.20 -6.66 -9.07
N CYS A 53 5.11 -6.86 -8.12
CA CYS A 53 6.51 -7.03 -8.47
C CYS A 53 6.57 -8.15 -9.52
N PRO A 54 7.24 -7.94 -10.67
CA PRO A 54 7.46 -9.03 -11.61
C PRO A 54 8.05 -10.21 -10.84
N GLN A 55 7.49 -11.40 -11.02
CA GLN A 55 8.20 -12.59 -10.57
C GLN A 55 9.50 -12.61 -11.37
N LEU A 56 10.63 -12.56 -10.68
CA LEU A 56 11.92 -12.69 -11.32
C LEU A 56 11.91 -14.05 -12.02
N THR A 57 11.89 -14.03 -13.35
CA THR A 57 12.00 -15.25 -14.15
C THR A 57 13.30 -15.94 -13.77
N GLN A 58 13.35 -17.27 -13.89
CA GLN A 58 14.58 -18.03 -13.63
C GLN A 58 15.77 -17.47 -14.42
N GLU A 59 15.53 -16.95 -15.64
CA GLU A 59 16.52 -16.24 -16.47
C GLU A 59 17.19 -15.08 -15.74
N TYR A 60 16.44 -14.22 -15.04
CA TYR A 60 17.00 -13.09 -14.28
C TYR A 60 17.89 -13.54 -13.10
N ASN A 61 17.60 -14.71 -12.51
CA ASN A 61 18.42 -15.26 -11.42
C ASN A 61 19.66 -15.99 -11.96
N GLY A 62 19.61 -16.55 -13.18
CA GLY A 62 20.74 -17.23 -13.83
C GLY A 62 21.86 -16.27 -14.23
N GLU A 63 21.53 -15.07 -14.71
CA GLU A 63 22.51 -14.07 -15.16
C GLU A 63 23.34 -13.44 -14.04
N ARG A 64 22.89 -13.50 -12.78
CA ARG A 64 23.60 -12.93 -11.62
C ARG A 64 24.55 -13.91 -10.91
N LEU A 65 24.58 -15.17 -11.34
CA LEU A 65 25.41 -16.23 -10.75
C LEU A 65 26.65 -16.59 -11.59
N CYS A 66 27.00 -15.76 -12.59
CA CYS A 66 28.26 -15.88 -13.34
C CYS A 66 29.40 -15.11 -12.68
#